data_AF-A0A1Y3MRT7-F1
#
_entry.id   AF-A0A1Y3MRT7-F1
#
_cell.length_a   1.000
_cell.length_b   1.000
_cell.length_c   1.000
_cell.angle_alpha   90.00
_cell.angle_beta   90.00
_cell.angle_gamma   90.00
#
_symmetry.space_group_name_H-M   'P 1'
#
loop_
_entity.id
_entity.type
_entity.pdbx_description
1 polymer ?
#
loop_
_entity_poly.entity_id
_entity_poly.type
_entity_poly.pdbx_seq_one_letter_code
_entity_poly.pdbx_strand_id
1 'polypeptide(L)'
;SDQGNFSIYEFLYSFRDSIDADLPEIGSQEYLNALEMIKKVKNTLSSDAVFRSNESHSFDLLMNNNAIFIKYWIMRNPLLKNIKYKMALLPGSKEGLSCSTTVSTNIGIGIDINKEKINDAIIVLKFITSKAIQKKYLMENQLISGINSLYDDEEVCTMINCDIYKNIQSIIDPLVKLDDQEYYSTSLRNYIFDFLYGNLNAPEACKKIIDLTKIYTISIYSKDYFLLILVIGSVIVMCTPFTSFGDITEWKCLLDSFTQSLGFTLILVPILYELIIRYPNQNSITVWIEDHRYLFISLFVLFSVVCNGLFYFQPHTIEEIRVDEEFVESSEYQEKSNMITYQSSYNTKTILESNFITSTDNSNYNSNSNDNKPFNTEYFTRKYSNSPTNK
;
A
#
# COMPACT_ATOMS: atom_id res chain seq x y z
N SER A 1 24.02 -11.66 -1.48
CA SER A 1 23.20 -12.84 -1.16
C SER A 1 21.96 -12.36 -0.45
N ASP A 2 20.80 -12.88 -0.84
CA ASP A 2 19.50 -12.51 -0.24
C ASP A 2 19.42 -12.86 1.24
N GLN A 3 20.21 -13.86 1.67
CA GLN A 3 20.41 -14.25 3.07
C GLN A 3 20.90 -13.10 3.97
N GLY A 4 21.67 -12.17 3.39
CA GLY A 4 22.12 -10.97 4.12
C GLY A 4 20.96 -10.05 4.47
N ASN A 5 19.93 -9.99 3.62
CA ASN A 5 18.77 -9.12 3.83
C ASN A 5 17.92 -9.63 4.99
N PHE A 6 17.71 -10.95 5.10
CA PHE A 6 17.02 -11.54 6.24
C PHE A 6 17.70 -11.21 7.57
N SER A 7 19.03 -11.28 7.60
CA SER A 7 19.80 -10.91 8.80
C SER A 7 19.65 -9.43 9.16
N ILE A 8 19.64 -8.54 8.15
CA ILE A 8 19.41 -7.12 8.35
C ILE A 8 18.01 -6.89 8.93
N TYR A 9 16.97 -7.43 8.30
CA TYR A 9 15.59 -7.22 8.74
C TYR A 9 15.30 -7.81 10.11
N GLU A 10 15.88 -8.96 10.44
CA GLU A 10 15.82 -9.50 11.80
C GLU A 10 16.39 -8.52 12.83
N PHE A 11 17.58 -7.98 12.58
CA PHE A 11 18.17 -6.98 13.47
C PHE A 11 17.30 -5.72 13.58
N LEU A 12 16.73 -5.24 12.48
CA LEU A 12 15.87 -4.06 12.51
C LEU A 12 14.56 -4.35 13.27
N TYR A 13 13.93 -5.49 13.00
CA TYR A 13 12.67 -5.89 13.62
C TYR A 13 12.81 -6.22 15.12
N SER A 14 13.99 -6.66 15.55
CA SER A 14 14.26 -6.94 16.96
C SER A 14 14.35 -5.68 17.83
N PHE A 15 14.36 -4.49 17.21
CA PHE A 15 14.39 -3.18 17.87
C PHE A 15 13.04 -2.48 18.00
N ARG A 16 11.96 -3.12 17.52
CA ARG A 16 10.60 -2.62 17.70
C ARG A 16 10.20 -2.48 19.17
N ASP A 17 9.13 -1.73 19.44
CA ASP A 17 8.78 -1.38 20.81
C ASP A 17 8.07 -2.48 21.61
N SER A 18 7.30 -3.34 20.93
CA SER A 18 6.53 -4.42 21.54
C SER A 18 6.39 -5.61 20.58
N ILE A 19 5.90 -6.75 21.08
CA ILE A 19 5.77 -7.98 20.28
C ILE A 19 4.95 -7.75 19.02
N ASP A 20 3.85 -6.99 19.15
CA ASP A 20 2.85 -6.72 18.11
C ASP A 20 3.16 -5.47 17.26
N ALA A 21 4.28 -4.78 17.55
CA ALA A 21 4.68 -3.63 16.76
C ALA A 21 5.18 -4.04 15.36
N ASP A 22 4.94 -3.18 14.38
CA ASP A 22 5.50 -3.35 13.03
C ASP A 22 7.02 -3.15 13.00
N LEU A 23 7.63 -3.39 11.83
CA LEU A 23 9.02 -3.04 11.57
C LEU A 23 9.24 -1.53 11.85
N PRO A 24 10.30 -1.15 12.59
CA PRO A 24 10.59 0.25 12.85
C PRO A 24 10.68 1.07 11.56
N GLU A 25 10.10 2.27 11.58
CA GLU A 25 10.14 3.18 10.43
C GLU A 25 11.60 3.57 10.11
N ILE A 26 11.94 3.63 8.83
CA ILE A 26 13.29 3.99 8.39
C ILE A 26 13.63 5.41 8.88
N GLY A 27 14.71 5.54 9.64
CA GLY A 27 15.13 6.81 10.25
C GLY A 27 14.53 7.12 11.62
N SER A 28 13.62 6.28 12.13
CA SER A 28 13.19 6.33 13.54
C SER A 28 14.35 6.07 14.49
N GLN A 29 14.20 6.44 15.77
CA GLN A 29 15.24 6.24 16.76
C GLN A 29 15.51 4.74 16.98
N GLU A 30 14.49 3.90 16.94
CA GLU A 30 14.55 2.44 17.03
C GLU A 30 15.37 1.86 15.89
N TYR A 31 15.14 2.33 14.65
CA TYR A 31 15.88 1.92 13.46
C TYR A 31 17.36 2.34 13.55
N LEU A 32 17.63 3.58 13.97
CA LEU A 32 18.99 4.08 14.18
C LEU A 32 19.71 3.27 15.27
N ASN A 33 19.02 2.97 16.36
CA ASN A 33 19.56 2.14 17.44
C ASN A 33 19.91 0.73 16.96
N ALA A 34 19.07 0.14 16.10
CA ALA A 34 19.32 -1.16 15.49
C ALA A 34 20.59 -1.15 14.63
N LEU A 35 20.75 -0.13 13.77
CA LEU A 35 21.94 0.06 12.95
C LEU A 35 23.21 0.23 13.80
N GLU A 36 23.17 1.07 14.82
CA GLU A 36 24.32 1.26 15.70
C GLU A 36 24.64 0.00 16.50
N MET A 37 23.63 -0.78 16.90
CA MET A 37 23.87 -2.05 17.60
C MET A 37 24.53 -3.08 16.68
N ILE A 38 24.08 -3.26 15.44
CA ILE A 38 24.72 -4.21 14.52
C ILE A 38 26.18 -3.80 14.24
N LYS A 39 26.47 -2.50 14.14
CA LYS A 39 27.84 -1.98 14.01
C LYS A 39 28.68 -2.24 15.26
N LYS A 40 28.10 -2.06 16.46
CA LYS A 40 28.74 -2.40 17.73
C LYS A 40 29.03 -3.89 17.83
N VAL A 41 28.07 -4.75 17.52
CA VAL A 41 28.23 -6.22 17.52
C VAL A 41 29.34 -6.63 16.56
N LYS A 42 29.33 -6.11 15.34
CA LYS A 42 30.39 -6.32 14.34
C LYS A 42 31.76 -5.95 14.91
N ASN A 43 31.91 -4.74 15.44
CA ASN A 43 33.21 -4.23 15.90
C ASN A 43 33.72 -4.88 17.21
N THR A 44 32.84 -5.48 18.00
CA THR A 44 33.20 -6.05 19.32
C THR A 44 33.34 -7.56 19.32
N LEU A 45 32.53 -8.28 18.55
CA LEU A 45 32.44 -9.74 18.66
C LEU A 45 33.12 -10.51 17.53
N SER A 46 33.45 -9.85 16.41
CA SER A 46 33.92 -10.55 15.21
C SER A 46 34.90 -9.72 14.39
N SER A 47 35.71 -10.39 13.55
CA SER A 47 36.50 -9.68 12.55
C SER A 47 35.62 -9.34 11.34
N ASP A 48 36.02 -8.32 10.59
CA ASP A 48 35.37 -7.95 9.34
C ASP A 48 35.29 -9.11 8.32
N ALA A 49 36.25 -10.04 8.37
CA ALA A 49 36.25 -11.22 7.50
C ALA A 49 35.17 -12.23 7.92
N VAL A 50 35.03 -12.47 9.22
CA VAL A 50 34.03 -13.41 9.76
C VAL A 50 32.62 -12.84 9.64
N PHE A 51 32.42 -11.55 9.92
CA PHE A 51 31.10 -10.92 9.80
C PHE A 51 30.59 -10.83 8.34
N ARG A 52 31.50 -10.81 7.36
CA ARG A 52 31.18 -10.86 5.92
C ARG A 52 31.14 -12.28 5.35
N SER A 53 31.38 -13.29 6.18
CA SER A 53 31.42 -14.67 5.73
C SER A 53 30.06 -15.12 5.21
N ASN A 54 30.08 -16.10 4.30
CA ASN A 54 28.87 -16.63 3.71
C ASN A 54 28.26 -17.74 4.58
N GLU A 55 27.13 -18.27 4.12
CA GLU A 55 26.42 -19.35 4.80
C GLU A 55 27.29 -20.60 5.00
N SER A 56 28.13 -20.96 4.02
CA SER A 56 29.01 -22.14 4.11
C SER A 56 29.97 -22.05 5.28
N HIS A 57 30.54 -20.87 5.55
CA HIS A 57 31.39 -20.67 6.72
C HIS A 57 30.63 -20.89 8.04
N SER A 58 29.39 -20.41 8.12
CA SER A 58 28.53 -20.63 9.29
C SER A 58 28.21 -22.13 9.44
N PHE A 59 27.90 -22.82 8.35
CA PHE A 59 27.67 -24.26 8.37
C PHE A 59 28.90 -25.03 8.89
N ASP A 60 30.11 -24.67 8.45
CA ASP A 60 31.34 -25.29 8.92
C ASP A 60 31.57 -25.06 10.42
N LEU A 61 31.30 -23.85 10.93
CA LEU A 61 31.38 -23.55 12.36
C LEU A 61 30.38 -24.39 13.17
N LEU A 62 29.15 -24.54 12.64
CA LEU A 62 28.07 -25.33 13.25
C LEU A 62 28.45 -26.81 13.35
N MET A 63 28.95 -27.40 12.27
CA MET A 63 29.30 -28.83 12.22
C MET A 63 30.55 -29.15 13.03
N ASN A 64 31.53 -28.24 13.06
CA ASN A 64 32.77 -28.44 13.80
C ASN A 64 32.68 -28.07 15.29
N ASN A 65 31.59 -27.44 15.73
CA ASN A 65 31.41 -26.93 17.10
C ASN A 65 32.44 -25.84 17.49
N ASN A 66 32.78 -24.97 16.54
CA ASN A 66 33.82 -23.95 16.69
C ASN A 66 33.28 -22.55 17.01
N ALA A 67 32.02 -22.44 17.44
CA ALA A 67 31.39 -21.19 17.84
C ALA A 67 30.74 -21.30 19.23
N ILE A 68 30.69 -20.21 19.99
CA ILE A 68 29.90 -20.16 21.23
C ILE A 68 28.42 -19.94 20.89
N PHE A 69 28.16 -18.97 20.03
CA PHE A 69 26.84 -18.67 19.48
C PHE A 69 26.91 -18.71 17.96
N ILE A 70 25.87 -19.27 17.34
CA ILE A 70 25.74 -19.30 15.90
C ILE A 70 24.30 -19.08 15.50
N LYS A 71 24.08 -18.13 14.58
CA LYS A 71 22.82 -17.98 13.89
C LYS A 71 22.88 -18.83 12.63
N TYR A 72 21.93 -19.75 12.49
CA TYR A 72 21.80 -20.56 11.28
C TYR A 72 20.34 -20.99 11.10
N TRP A 73 20.01 -21.51 9.91
CA TRP A 73 18.71 -22.07 9.63
C TRP A 73 18.41 -23.28 10.53
N ILE A 74 17.13 -23.47 10.87
CA ILE A 74 16.70 -24.66 11.60
C ILE A 74 16.93 -25.90 10.72
N MET A 75 17.85 -26.75 11.13
CA MET A 75 18.20 -27.97 10.41
C MET A 75 17.19 -29.09 10.65
N ARG A 76 16.94 -29.87 9.59
CA ARG A 76 16.06 -31.05 9.63
C ARG A 76 16.89 -32.32 9.76
N ASN A 77 16.24 -33.42 10.13
CA ASN A 77 16.87 -34.73 10.10
C ASN A 77 17.30 -35.12 8.67
N PRO A 78 18.42 -35.85 8.51
CA PRO A 78 19.26 -36.44 9.56
C PRO A 78 20.33 -35.49 10.14
N LEU A 79 20.55 -34.31 9.54
CA LEU A 79 21.64 -33.40 9.92
C LEU A 79 21.53 -32.92 11.37
N LEU A 80 20.31 -32.65 11.83
CA LEU A 80 20.04 -32.18 13.20
C LEU A 80 20.64 -33.10 14.28
N LYS A 81 20.69 -34.42 14.04
CA LYS A 81 21.25 -35.39 15.01
C LYS A 81 22.74 -35.20 15.28
N ASN A 82 23.47 -34.58 14.36
CA ASN A 82 24.91 -34.35 14.48
C ASN A 82 25.24 -33.00 15.13
N ILE A 83 24.23 -32.14 15.35
CA ILE A 83 24.39 -30.81 15.91
C ILE A 83 24.37 -30.91 17.44
N LYS A 84 25.43 -30.43 18.10
CA LYS A 84 25.54 -30.42 19.57
C LYS A 84 25.03 -29.13 20.22
N TYR A 85 24.65 -28.15 19.40
CA TYR A 85 24.12 -26.88 19.86
C TYR A 85 22.68 -27.00 20.35
N LYS A 86 22.36 -26.24 21.38
CA LYS A 86 20.98 -25.99 21.78
C LYS A 86 20.44 -24.79 21.02
N MET A 87 19.23 -24.92 20.51
CA MET A 87 18.52 -23.82 19.86
C MET A 87 17.95 -22.87 20.92
N ALA A 88 17.94 -21.58 20.62
CA ALA A 88 17.31 -20.53 21.43
C ALA A 88 16.70 -19.48 20.49
N LEU A 89 15.77 -18.68 21.02
CA LEU A 89 15.23 -17.52 20.31
C LEU A 89 16.35 -16.48 20.07
N LEU A 90 16.34 -15.82 18.91
CA LEU A 90 17.28 -14.73 18.67
C LEU A 90 16.94 -13.55 19.60
N PRO A 91 17.96 -12.89 20.18
CA PRO A 91 17.72 -11.80 21.12
C PRO A 91 17.18 -10.55 20.42
N GLY A 92 16.33 -9.81 21.13
CA GLY A 92 15.91 -8.46 20.77
C GLY A 92 16.52 -7.36 21.64
N SER A 93 16.12 -6.12 21.38
CA SER A 93 16.64 -4.93 22.07
C SER A 93 16.20 -4.84 23.54
N LYS A 94 15.08 -5.46 23.89
CA LYS A 94 14.48 -5.50 25.22
C LYS A 94 14.13 -6.95 25.60
N GLU A 95 14.07 -7.24 26.89
CA GLU A 95 13.64 -8.54 27.39
C GLU A 95 12.24 -8.90 26.87
N GLY A 96 12.05 -10.15 26.45
CA GLY A 96 10.81 -10.63 25.83
C GLY A 96 10.69 -10.35 24.33
N LEU A 97 11.52 -9.49 23.75
CA LEU A 97 11.58 -9.31 22.30
C LEU A 97 12.56 -10.29 21.66
N SER A 98 12.14 -10.85 20.53
CA SER A 98 12.96 -11.69 19.66
C SER A 98 12.62 -11.40 18.19
N CYS A 99 13.35 -12.04 17.30
CA CYS A 99 13.02 -12.05 15.87
C CYS A 99 13.42 -13.37 15.23
N SER A 100 12.78 -13.72 14.12
CA SER A 100 13.27 -14.74 13.20
C SER A 100 12.62 -14.51 11.84
N THR A 101 13.41 -14.58 10.77
CA THR A 101 12.81 -14.59 9.43
C THR A 101 12.17 -15.94 9.20
N THR A 102 10.90 -15.94 8.80
CA THR A 102 10.21 -17.17 8.40
C THR A 102 9.97 -17.17 6.90
N VAL A 103 10.51 -18.20 6.25
CA VAL A 103 10.22 -18.48 4.84
C VAL A 103 9.26 -19.67 4.81
N SER A 104 8.12 -19.50 4.15
CA SER A 104 7.15 -20.57 3.95
C SER A 104 7.25 -21.14 2.55
N THR A 105 6.90 -22.41 2.40
CA THR A 105 6.70 -23.02 1.09
C THR A 105 5.20 -23.13 0.84
N ASN A 106 4.73 -22.45 -0.20
CA ASN A 106 3.35 -22.53 -0.66
C ASN A 106 3.26 -23.54 -1.81
N ILE A 107 2.18 -24.33 -1.82
CA ILE A 107 1.90 -25.29 -2.89
C ILE A 107 0.57 -24.88 -3.52
N GLY A 108 0.59 -24.66 -4.84
CA GLY A 108 -0.57 -24.25 -5.61
C GLY A 108 -0.88 -25.22 -6.75
N ILE A 109 -2.10 -25.17 -7.25
CA ILE A 109 -2.48 -25.85 -8.49
C ILE A 109 -2.14 -24.91 -9.66
N GLY A 110 -1.33 -25.37 -10.60
CA GLY A 110 -0.97 -24.58 -11.78
C GLY A 110 -2.19 -24.28 -12.67
N ILE A 111 -2.22 -23.09 -13.27
CA ILE A 111 -3.33 -22.63 -14.11
C ILE A 111 -3.55 -23.51 -15.35
N ASP A 112 -2.50 -24.18 -15.82
CA ASP A 112 -2.50 -25.04 -17.01
C ASP A 112 -2.96 -26.48 -16.74
N ILE A 113 -3.44 -26.80 -15.53
CA ILE A 113 -3.92 -28.13 -15.21
C ILE A 113 -5.12 -28.51 -16.10
N ASN A 114 -5.16 -29.76 -16.57
CA ASN A 114 -6.37 -30.27 -17.24
C ASN A 114 -7.56 -30.16 -16.26
N LYS A 115 -8.64 -29.50 -16.73
CA LYS A 115 -9.85 -29.22 -15.93
C LYS A 115 -10.42 -30.47 -15.25
N GLU A 116 -10.31 -31.63 -15.88
CA GLU A 116 -10.80 -32.90 -15.33
C GLU A 116 -10.01 -33.35 -14.08
N LYS A 117 -8.75 -32.91 -13.94
CA LYS A 117 -7.85 -33.29 -12.83
C LYS A 117 -7.85 -32.32 -11.65
N ILE A 118 -8.61 -31.23 -11.73
CA ILE A 118 -8.63 -30.22 -10.65
C ILE A 118 -9.08 -30.84 -9.33
N ASN A 119 -10.13 -31.67 -9.35
CA ASN A 119 -10.63 -32.32 -8.14
C ASN A 119 -9.61 -33.29 -7.53
N ASP A 120 -8.90 -34.06 -8.36
CA ASP A 120 -7.84 -34.96 -7.90
C ASP A 120 -6.67 -34.18 -7.29
N ALA A 121 -6.26 -33.07 -7.91
CA ALA A 121 -5.22 -32.20 -7.38
C ALA A 121 -5.62 -31.60 -6.03
N ILE A 122 -6.88 -31.19 -5.85
CA ILE A 122 -7.41 -30.72 -4.56
C ILE A 122 -7.32 -31.83 -3.51
N ILE A 123 -7.65 -33.09 -3.85
CA ILE A 123 -7.54 -34.23 -2.92
C ILE A 123 -6.08 -34.42 -2.49
N VAL A 124 -5.13 -34.39 -3.44
CA VAL A 124 -3.70 -34.51 -3.13
C VAL A 124 -3.24 -33.37 -2.22
N LEU A 125 -3.61 -32.11 -2.52
CA LEU A 125 -3.26 -30.97 -1.69
C LEU A 125 -3.82 -31.10 -0.27
N LYS A 126 -5.10 -31.49 -0.13
CA LYS A 126 -5.72 -31.74 1.18
C LYS A 126 -4.98 -32.83 1.95
N PHE A 127 -4.57 -33.89 1.28
CA PHE A 127 -3.82 -34.98 1.90
C PHE A 127 -2.45 -34.51 2.43
N ILE A 128 -1.62 -33.90 1.58
CA ILE A 128 -0.25 -33.49 1.98
C ILE A 128 -0.23 -32.34 3.00
N THR A 129 -1.28 -31.51 3.02
CA THR A 129 -1.45 -30.43 4.00
C THR A 129 -2.27 -30.82 5.23
N SER A 130 -2.76 -32.07 5.30
CA SER A 130 -3.57 -32.53 6.42
C SER A 130 -2.80 -32.51 7.73
N LYS A 131 -3.52 -32.24 8.83
CA LYS A 131 -2.93 -32.23 10.19
C LYS A 131 -2.22 -33.54 10.52
N ALA A 132 -2.76 -34.68 10.09
CA ALA A 132 -2.16 -36.00 10.32
C ALA A 132 -0.80 -36.17 9.60
N ILE A 133 -0.73 -35.79 8.33
CA ILE A 133 0.52 -35.88 7.55
C ILE A 133 1.56 -34.88 8.07
N GLN A 134 1.13 -33.65 8.35
CA GLN A 134 1.99 -32.62 8.93
C GLN A 134 2.53 -33.05 10.32
N LYS A 135 1.69 -33.62 11.19
CA LYS A 135 2.12 -34.18 12.49
C LYS A 135 3.20 -35.25 12.32
N LYS A 136 2.97 -36.22 11.42
CA LYS A 136 3.92 -37.31 11.16
C LYS A 136 5.31 -36.77 10.81
N TYR A 137 5.40 -35.90 9.80
CA TYR A 137 6.68 -35.37 9.35
C TYR A 137 7.31 -34.37 10.34
N LEU A 138 6.50 -33.67 11.13
CA LEU A 138 6.98 -32.81 12.22
C LEU A 138 7.66 -33.63 13.32
N MET A 139 7.04 -34.73 13.76
CA MET A 139 7.60 -35.63 14.78
C MET A 139 8.92 -36.28 14.34
N GLU A 140 9.11 -36.48 13.03
CA GLU A 140 10.36 -36.98 12.46
C GLU A 140 11.44 -35.88 12.31
N ASN A 141 11.18 -34.63 12.73
CA ASN A 141 11.98 -33.43 12.41
C ASN A 141 12.31 -33.33 10.92
N GLN A 142 11.42 -33.85 10.08
CA GLN A 142 11.53 -33.80 8.63
C GLN A 142 10.75 -32.64 8.06
N LEU A 143 10.08 -31.79 8.85
CA LEU A 143 9.26 -30.67 8.41
C LEU A 143 9.04 -29.75 9.62
N ILE A 144 8.95 -28.45 9.40
CA ILE A 144 8.39 -27.50 10.37
C ILE A 144 6.99 -27.16 9.88
N SER A 145 5.97 -27.43 10.69
CA SER A 145 4.59 -27.26 10.27
C SER A 145 4.09 -25.83 10.52
N GLY A 146 3.30 -25.29 9.59
CA GLY A 146 2.56 -24.04 9.80
C GLY A 146 1.27 -24.22 10.62
N ILE A 147 0.94 -25.43 11.07
CA ILE A 147 -0.28 -25.69 11.86
C ILE A 147 0.03 -25.50 13.34
N ASN A 148 -0.30 -24.33 13.88
CA ASN A 148 0.02 -23.95 15.27
C ASN A 148 -0.49 -24.98 16.31
N SER A 149 -1.69 -25.52 16.11
CA SER A 149 -2.29 -26.51 17.02
C SER A 149 -1.54 -27.86 17.11
N LEU A 150 -0.50 -28.08 16.30
CA LEU A 150 0.39 -29.25 16.46
C LEU A 150 1.42 -29.04 17.55
N TYR A 151 1.76 -27.80 17.90
CA TYR A 151 2.70 -27.50 18.98
C TYR A 151 2.05 -27.55 20.36
N ASP A 152 0.73 -27.72 20.44
CA ASP A 152 -0.02 -27.99 21.67
C ASP A 152 -0.19 -29.48 21.97
N ASP A 153 0.25 -30.34 21.03
CA ASP A 153 0.14 -31.78 21.15
C ASP A 153 1.32 -32.33 21.97
N GLU A 154 1.04 -32.91 23.13
CA GLU A 154 2.07 -33.43 24.05
C GLU A 154 2.99 -34.44 23.36
N GLU A 155 2.46 -35.30 22.50
CA GLU A 155 3.25 -36.30 21.78
C GLU A 155 4.27 -35.63 20.85
N VAL A 156 3.87 -34.56 20.18
CA VAL A 156 4.78 -33.77 19.33
C VAL A 156 5.87 -33.12 20.19
N CYS A 157 5.51 -32.55 21.33
CA CYS A 157 6.43 -31.83 22.20
C CYS A 157 7.40 -32.73 22.98
N THR A 158 7.17 -34.04 23.04
CA THR A 158 8.19 -34.99 23.49
C THR A 158 9.33 -35.17 22.46
N MET A 159 9.05 -34.93 21.18
CA MET A 159 9.99 -35.17 20.08
C MET A 159 10.71 -33.90 19.61
N ILE A 160 10.11 -32.73 19.79
CA ILE A 160 10.65 -31.43 19.39
C ILE A 160 10.48 -30.39 20.50
N ASN A 161 11.31 -29.35 20.48
CA ASN A 161 11.17 -28.23 21.40
C ASN A 161 10.04 -27.28 20.97
N CYS A 162 8.80 -27.64 21.32
CA CYS A 162 7.61 -26.82 21.04
C CYS A 162 7.69 -25.41 21.62
N ASP A 163 8.36 -25.21 22.76
CA ASP A 163 8.46 -23.90 23.42
C ASP A 163 9.14 -22.88 22.51
N ILE A 164 10.17 -23.30 21.76
CA ILE A 164 10.81 -22.42 20.77
C ILE A 164 9.81 -22.07 19.67
N TYR A 165 9.18 -23.05 19.03
CA TYR A 165 8.27 -22.82 17.90
C TYR A 165 7.06 -21.96 18.26
N LYS A 166 6.55 -22.07 19.49
CA LYS A 166 5.44 -21.25 20.00
C LYS A 166 5.83 -19.79 20.26
N ASN A 167 7.08 -19.55 20.61
CA ASN A 167 7.56 -18.23 21.05
C ASN A 167 8.43 -17.52 20.00
N ILE A 168 8.65 -18.12 18.82
CA ILE A 168 9.30 -17.44 17.71
C ILE A 168 8.45 -16.25 17.27
N GLN A 169 9.06 -15.06 17.31
CA GLN A 169 8.46 -13.83 16.80
C GLN A 169 8.91 -13.63 15.36
N SER A 170 8.11 -14.13 14.43
CA SER A 170 8.45 -14.15 13.00
C SER A 170 8.27 -12.79 12.34
N ILE A 171 9.20 -12.45 11.44
CA ILE A 171 8.99 -11.45 10.39
C ILE A 171 8.89 -12.17 9.04
N ILE A 172 7.84 -11.87 8.29
CA ILE A 172 7.71 -12.27 6.88
C ILE A 172 8.49 -11.25 6.06
N ASP A 173 9.22 -11.71 5.03
CA ASP A 173 10.02 -10.83 4.17
C ASP A 173 9.23 -9.57 3.77
N PRO A 174 9.61 -8.38 4.28
CA PRO A 174 8.84 -7.16 4.07
C PRO A 174 8.88 -6.71 2.60
N LEU A 175 9.79 -7.28 1.81
CA LEU A 175 10.02 -6.91 0.41
C LEU A 175 9.07 -7.56 -0.59
N VAL A 176 8.23 -8.52 -0.17
CA VAL A 176 7.31 -9.27 -1.06
C VAL A 176 6.31 -8.35 -1.80
N LYS A 177 6.08 -7.13 -1.29
CA LYS A 177 5.12 -6.17 -1.86
C LYS A 177 5.73 -5.15 -2.83
N LEU A 178 7.03 -5.20 -3.10
CA LEU A 178 7.70 -4.21 -3.94
C LEU A 178 7.82 -4.69 -5.40
N ASP A 179 7.36 -3.88 -6.35
CA ASP A 179 7.39 -4.18 -7.79
C ASP A 179 8.81 -4.42 -8.32
N ASP A 180 9.81 -3.73 -7.75
CA ASP A 180 11.24 -3.94 -8.02
C ASP A 180 11.99 -4.34 -6.73
N GLN A 181 11.61 -5.51 -6.22
CA GLN A 181 12.19 -6.09 -5.02
C GLN A 181 13.73 -6.24 -5.12
N GLU A 182 14.27 -6.58 -6.29
CA GLU A 182 15.69 -6.84 -6.46
C GLU A 182 16.54 -5.56 -6.35
N TYR A 183 16.12 -4.48 -7.04
CA TYR A 183 16.82 -3.20 -7.00
C TYR A 183 16.82 -2.61 -5.59
N TYR A 184 15.64 -2.55 -4.96
CA TYR A 184 15.51 -1.98 -3.61
C TYR A 184 16.34 -2.78 -2.60
N SER A 185 16.21 -4.11 -2.63
CA SER A 185 16.91 -5.01 -1.71
C SER A 185 18.43 -4.92 -1.84
N THR A 186 18.93 -4.83 -3.07
CA THR A 186 20.36 -4.65 -3.34
C THR A 186 20.86 -3.29 -2.88
N SER A 187 20.11 -2.22 -3.16
CA SER A 187 20.47 -0.86 -2.76
C SER A 187 20.46 -0.66 -1.25
N LEU A 188 19.42 -1.17 -0.57
CA LEU A 188 19.33 -1.22 0.89
C LEU A 188 20.56 -1.89 1.50
N ARG A 189 20.90 -3.09 1.04
CA ARG A 189 22.05 -3.86 1.52
C ARG A 189 23.37 -3.10 1.30
N ASN A 190 23.54 -2.46 0.15
CA ASN A 190 24.73 -1.69 -0.17
C ASN A 190 24.88 -0.49 0.78
N TYR A 191 23.82 0.28 1.03
CA TYR A 191 23.88 1.40 1.96
C TYR A 191 24.15 0.98 3.40
N ILE A 192 23.60 -0.15 3.83
CA ILE A 192 23.91 -0.72 5.15
C ILE A 192 25.35 -1.22 5.22
N PHE A 193 25.90 -1.81 4.15
CA PHE A 193 27.32 -2.17 4.09
C PHE A 193 28.23 -0.95 4.07
N ASP A 194 27.89 0.11 3.36
CA ASP A 194 28.63 1.37 3.39
C ASP A 194 28.62 2.00 4.79
N PHE A 195 27.54 1.83 5.56
CA PHE A 195 27.48 2.22 6.97
C PHE A 195 28.33 1.32 7.87
N LEU A 196 28.30 0.00 7.67
CA LEU A 196 29.01 -0.97 8.50
C LEU A 196 30.53 -0.94 8.25
N TYR A 197 30.96 -0.79 7.00
CA TYR A 197 32.36 -0.94 6.57
C TYR A 197 32.98 0.32 5.99
N GLY A 198 32.15 1.27 5.54
CA GLY A 198 32.61 2.54 5.00
C GLY A 198 32.50 3.68 6.00
N ASN A 199 32.36 4.90 5.46
CA ASN A 199 32.37 6.14 6.23
C ASN A 199 30.96 6.71 6.48
N LEU A 200 29.89 6.04 6.03
CA LEU A 200 28.53 6.54 6.27
C LEU A 200 28.16 6.42 7.75
N ASN A 201 27.43 7.42 8.25
CA ASN A 201 26.74 7.33 9.54
C ASN A 201 25.30 6.82 9.37
N ALA A 202 24.66 6.40 10.47
CA ALA A 202 23.32 5.79 10.41
C ALA A 202 22.25 6.73 9.83
N PRO A 203 22.18 8.04 10.20
CA PRO A 203 21.22 8.96 9.59
C PRO A 203 21.41 9.14 8.09
N GLU A 204 22.65 9.23 7.60
CA GLU A 204 22.95 9.34 6.16
C GLU A 204 22.54 8.07 5.41
N ALA A 205 22.81 6.89 5.98
CA ALA A 205 22.38 5.63 5.38
C ALA A 205 20.85 5.54 5.31
N CYS A 206 20.15 5.91 6.40
CA CYS A 206 18.69 5.97 6.41
C CYS A 206 18.16 6.92 5.35
N LYS A 207 18.74 8.12 5.24
CA LYS A 207 18.36 9.09 4.20
C LYS A 207 18.45 8.49 2.80
N LYS A 208 19.60 7.88 2.45
CA LYS A 208 19.78 7.22 1.15
C LYS A 208 18.75 6.11 0.89
N ILE A 209 18.38 5.34 1.92
CA ILE A 209 17.35 4.30 1.80
C ILE A 209 15.96 4.92 1.58
N ILE A 210 15.63 5.99 2.30
CA ILE A 210 14.35 6.70 2.11
C ILE A 210 14.30 7.29 0.69
N ASP A 211 15.43 7.81 0.18
CA ASP A 211 15.56 8.36 -1.16
C ASP A 211 15.28 7.33 -2.28
N LEU A 212 15.35 6.03 -1.99
CA LEU A 212 14.95 4.98 -2.94
C LEU A 212 13.44 4.92 -3.18
N THR A 213 12.63 5.46 -2.26
CA THR A 213 11.16 5.31 -2.30
C THR A 213 10.41 6.64 -2.28
N LYS A 214 11.02 7.71 -1.74
CA LYS A 214 10.39 9.02 -1.64
C LYS A 214 10.79 9.94 -2.79
N ILE A 215 9.77 10.56 -3.40
CA ILE A 215 9.94 11.68 -4.33
C ILE A 215 9.87 12.97 -3.51
N TYR A 216 11.00 13.64 -3.29
CA TYR A 216 11.06 14.83 -2.42
C TYR A 216 10.65 16.12 -3.11
N THR A 217 10.86 16.22 -4.42
CA THR A 217 10.58 17.46 -5.16
C THR A 217 10.07 17.12 -6.54
N ILE A 218 8.96 17.76 -6.92
CA ILE A 218 8.48 17.83 -8.29
C ILE A 218 8.79 19.25 -8.75
N SER A 219 9.87 19.44 -9.52
CA SER A 219 10.26 20.76 -10.00
C SER A 219 9.55 21.08 -11.30
N ILE A 220 8.31 21.55 -11.17
CA ILE A 220 7.47 22.00 -12.29
C ILE A 220 8.05 23.26 -12.96
N TYR A 221 8.86 24.03 -12.20
CA TYR A 221 9.44 25.30 -12.62
C TYR A 221 10.81 25.18 -13.33
N SER A 222 11.35 23.96 -13.45
CA SER A 222 12.72 23.78 -13.99
C SER A 222 12.81 23.95 -15.52
N LYS A 223 11.68 24.00 -16.22
CA LYS A 223 11.63 24.04 -17.69
C LYS A 223 10.56 25.03 -18.14
N ASP A 224 11.01 26.12 -18.77
CA ASP A 224 10.17 27.27 -19.16
C ASP A 224 8.91 26.90 -19.96
N TYR A 225 8.97 25.82 -20.76
CA TYR A 225 7.85 25.39 -21.58
C TYR A 225 6.76 24.63 -20.81
N PHE A 226 7.07 23.91 -19.72
CA PHE A 226 6.06 23.22 -18.92
C PHE A 226 5.21 24.22 -18.15
N LEU A 227 5.86 25.24 -17.58
CA LEU A 227 5.17 26.37 -16.95
C LEU A 227 4.25 27.07 -17.95
N LEU A 228 4.71 27.32 -19.18
CA LEU A 228 3.89 27.91 -20.23
C LEU A 228 2.64 27.08 -20.54
N ILE A 229 2.79 25.76 -20.69
CA ILE A 229 1.66 24.84 -20.95
C ILE A 229 0.64 24.87 -19.80
N LEU A 230 1.11 24.87 -18.54
CA LEU A 230 0.26 24.95 -17.36
C LEU A 230 -0.50 26.27 -17.27
N VAL A 231 0.17 27.39 -17.56
CA VAL A 231 -0.46 28.72 -17.58
C VAL A 231 -1.52 28.78 -18.67
N ILE A 232 -1.22 28.29 -19.87
CA ILE A 232 -2.20 28.23 -20.98
C ILE A 232 -3.40 27.37 -20.59
N GLY A 233 -3.17 26.18 -20.02
CA GLY A 233 -4.25 25.31 -19.54
C GLY A 233 -5.13 25.99 -18.49
N SER A 234 -4.51 26.69 -17.53
CA SER A 234 -5.22 27.42 -16.47
C SER A 234 -6.06 28.58 -17.03
N VAL A 235 -5.52 29.32 -17.99
CA VAL A 235 -6.26 30.39 -18.69
C VAL A 235 -7.46 29.82 -19.45
N ILE A 236 -7.30 28.68 -20.13
CA ILE A 236 -8.40 28.03 -20.86
C ILE A 236 -9.54 27.64 -19.90
N VAL A 237 -9.21 26.99 -18.77
CA VAL A 237 -10.22 26.61 -17.75
C VAL A 237 -10.90 27.84 -17.15
N MET A 238 -10.16 28.91 -16.88
CA MET A 238 -10.74 30.16 -16.38
C MET A 238 -11.62 30.86 -17.41
N CYS A 239 -11.39 30.63 -18.70
CA CYS A 239 -12.21 31.16 -19.77
C CYS A 239 -13.49 30.35 -20.03
N THR A 240 -13.57 29.10 -19.55
CA THR A 240 -14.71 28.21 -19.76
C THR A 240 -16.05 28.81 -19.33
N PRO A 241 -16.19 29.45 -18.14
CA PRO A 241 -17.45 30.07 -17.73
C PRO A 241 -17.99 31.14 -18.69
N PHE A 242 -17.14 31.72 -19.55
CA PHE A 242 -17.61 32.73 -20.51
C PHE A 242 -18.54 32.15 -21.59
N THR A 243 -18.49 30.85 -21.85
CA THR A 243 -19.39 30.16 -22.80
C THR A 243 -20.84 30.20 -22.35
N SER A 244 -21.07 30.36 -21.04
CA SER A 244 -22.39 30.33 -20.40
C SER A 244 -23.10 31.70 -20.35
N PHE A 245 -22.46 32.78 -20.83
CA PHE A 245 -23.13 34.09 -20.91
C PHE A 245 -24.09 34.18 -22.10
N GLY A 246 -25.26 34.78 -21.85
CA GLY A 246 -26.32 34.97 -22.84
C GLY A 246 -27.08 33.69 -23.16
N ASP A 247 -27.72 33.64 -24.33
CA ASP A 247 -28.49 32.46 -24.73
C ASP A 247 -27.57 31.24 -24.90
N ILE A 248 -27.93 30.14 -24.25
CA ILE A 248 -27.19 28.89 -24.33
C ILE A 248 -27.60 28.16 -25.59
N THR A 249 -26.61 27.91 -26.46
CA THR A 249 -26.77 27.17 -27.70
C THR A 249 -26.01 25.85 -27.61
N GLU A 250 -26.42 24.86 -28.41
CA GLU A 250 -25.74 23.56 -28.50
C GLU A 250 -24.23 23.70 -28.74
N TRP A 251 -23.83 24.62 -29.62
CA TRP A 251 -22.42 24.93 -29.89
C TRP A 251 -21.67 25.46 -28.66
N LYS A 252 -22.31 26.31 -27.84
CA LYS A 252 -21.71 26.84 -26.61
C LYS A 252 -21.50 25.74 -25.57
N CYS A 253 -22.45 24.82 -25.41
CA CYS A 253 -22.31 23.65 -24.54
C CYS A 253 -21.16 22.73 -24.98
N LEU A 254 -21.02 22.50 -26.29
CA LEU A 254 -19.93 21.70 -26.84
C LEU A 254 -18.57 22.37 -26.63
N LEU A 255 -18.50 23.69 -26.88
CA LEU A 255 -17.28 24.47 -26.65
C LEU A 255 -16.88 24.50 -25.17
N ASP A 256 -17.85 24.57 -24.26
CA ASP A 256 -17.65 24.50 -22.81
C ASP A 256 -16.98 23.17 -22.42
N SER A 257 -17.59 22.05 -22.81
CA SER A 257 -17.05 20.70 -22.55
C SER A 257 -15.64 20.52 -23.16
N PHE A 258 -15.44 20.98 -24.39
CA PHE A 258 -14.15 20.88 -25.09
C PHE A 258 -13.05 21.69 -24.38
N THR A 259 -13.32 22.96 -24.06
CA THR A 259 -12.35 23.85 -23.41
C THR A 259 -11.99 23.35 -22.01
N GLN A 260 -12.98 22.86 -21.26
CA GLN A 260 -12.75 22.26 -19.94
C GLN A 260 -11.86 21.01 -20.03
N SER A 261 -12.18 20.07 -20.94
CA SER A 261 -11.40 18.85 -21.13
C SER A 261 -9.97 19.15 -21.59
N LEU A 262 -9.79 20.06 -22.56
CA LEU A 262 -8.49 20.43 -23.07
C LEU A 262 -7.66 21.16 -22.00
N GLY A 263 -8.27 22.09 -21.26
CA GLY A 263 -7.65 22.82 -20.17
C GLY A 263 -7.11 21.89 -19.08
N PHE A 264 -7.91 20.94 -18.61
CA PHE A 264 -7.45 19.93 -17.65
C PHE A 264 -6.36 19.02 -18.22
N THR A 265 -6.43 18.65 -19.50
CA THR A 265 -5.38 17.85 -20.15
C THR A 265 -4.04 18.58 -20.10
N LEU A 266 -4.04 19.88 -20.44
CA LEU A 266 -2.83 20.71 -20.42
C LEU A 266 -2.29 20.96 -19.01
N ILE A 267 -3.13 20.89 -17.97
CA ILE A 267 -2.71 21.01 -16.56
C ILE A 267 -2.13 19.69 -16.05
N LEU A 268 -2.86 18.58 -16.22
CA LEU A 268 -2.53 17.30 -15.58
C LEU A 268 -1.42 16.54 -16.28
N VAL A 269 -1.32 16.60 -17.61
CA VAL A 269 -0.33 15.81 -18.37
C VAL A 269 1.12 16.21 -18.07
N PRO A 270 1.48 17.51 -17.95
CA PRO A 270 2.79 17.92 -17.47
C PRO A 270 3.15 17.39 -16.07
N ILE A 271 2.18 17.42 -15.14
CA ILE A 271 2.38 16.93 -13.77
C ILE A 271 2.59 15.41 -13.78
N LEU A 272 1.76 14.70 -14.56
CA LEU A 272 1.88 13.26 -14.75
C LEU A 272 3.25 12.89 -15.34
N TYR A 273 3.72 13.63 -16.35
CA TYR A 273 5.06 13.42 -16.92
C TYR A 273 6.16 13.56 -15.85
N GLU A 274 6.16 14.64 -15.06
CA GLU A 274 7.19 14.83 -14.02
C GLU A 274 7.10 13.78 -12.90
N LEU A 275 5.91 13.31 -12.56
CA LEU A 275 5.73 12.18 -11.63
C LEU A 275 6.31 10.89 -12.19
N ILE A 276 6.10 10.61 -13.47
CA ILE A 276 6.58 9.38 -14.12
C ILE A 276 8.12 9.38 -14.22
N ILE A 277 8.75 10.47 -14.65
CA ILE A 277 10.23 10.49 -14.78
C ILE A 277 10.95 10.50 -13.44
N ARG A 278 10.28 10.99 -12.37
CA ARG A 278 10.85 11.01 -11.00
C ARG A 278 10.51 9.74 -10.23
N TYR A 279 9.77 8.82 -10.83
CA TYR A 279 9.48 7.56 -10.21
C TYR A 279 10.80 6.78 -10.01
N PRO A 280 11.13 6.35 -8.77
CA PRO A 280 12.44 5.79 -8.47
C PRO A 280 12.78 4.53 -9.27
N ASN A 281 11.77 3.74 -9.64
CA ASN A 281 11.95 2.52 -10.42
C ASN A 281 11.87 2.83 -11.91
N GLN A 282 13.02 2.84 -12.58
CA GLN A 282 13.09 3.03 -14.02
C GLN A 282 12.68 1.74 -14.73
N ASN A 283 11.63 1.80 -15.55
CA ASN A 283 11.23 0.74 -16.47
C ASN A 283 11.47 1.20 -17.92
N SER A 284 11.33 0.30 -18.91
CA SER A 284 11.53 0.67 -20.31
C SER A 284 10.61 1.80 -20.79
N ILE A 285 9.44 1.97 -20.15
CA ILE A 285 8.48 3.03 -20.46
C ILE A 285 8.96 4.38 -19.91
N THR A 286 9.44 4.45 -18.67
CA THR A 286 9.95 5.69 -18.05
C THR A 286 11.16 6.20 -18.83
N VAL A 287 12.07 5.30 -19.24
CA VAL A 287 13.23 5.65 -20.08
C VAL A 287 12.76 6.20 -21.43
N TRP A 288 11.79 5.54 -22.07
CA TRP A 288 11.24 6.04 -23.34
C TRP A 288 10.57 7.41 -23.19
N ILE A 289 9.79 7.63 -22.12
CA ILE A 289 9.12 8.89 -21.81
C ILE A 289 10.14 10.00 -21.57
N GLU A 290 11.23 9.70 -20.87
CA GLU A 290 12.33 10.62 -20.63
C GLU A 290 12.97 11.06 -21.95
N ASP A 291 13.26 10.12 -22.85
CA ASP A 291 13.82 10.38 -24.18
C ASP A 291 12.84 11.09 -25.14
N HIS A 292 11.53 10.86 -25.01
CA HIS A 292 10.49 11.31 -25.96
C HIS A 292 9.44 12.24 -25.32
N ARG A 293 9.88 13.14 -24.45
CA ARG A 293 9.01 14.03 -23.64
C ARG A 293 7.86 14.72 -24.41
N TYR A 294 8.14 15.27 -25.59
CA TYR A 294 7.14 16.02 -26.37
C TYR A 294 6.15 15.11 -27.07
N LEU A 295 6.61 13.93 -27.48
CA LEU A 295 5.76 12.94 -28.11
C LEU A 295 4.75 12.41 -27.08
N PHE A 296 5.19 12.15 -25.84
CA PHE A 296 4.32 11.75 -24.75
C PHE A 296 3.18 12.76 -24.51
N ILE A 297 3.51 14.05 -24.36
CA ILE A 297 2.50 15.10 -24.13
C ILE A 297 1.57 15.23 -25.33
N SER A 298 2.11 15.21 -26.55
CA SER A 298 1.35 15.31 -27.80
C SER A 298 0.33 14.18 -27.95
N LEU A 299 0.69 12.95 -27.56
CA LEU A 299 -0.22 11.80 -27.60
C LEU A 299 -1.43 11.98 -26.68
N PHE A 300 -1.24 12.51 -25.47
CA PHE A 300 -2.35 12.78 -24.55
C PHE A 300 -3.25 13.92 -25.04
N VAL A 301 -2.66 14.99 -25.59
CA VAL A 301 -3.43 16.10 -26.18
C VAL A 301 -4.22 15.60 -27.39
N LEU A 302 -3.61 14.79 -28.27
CA LEU A 302 -4.27 14.20 -29.42
C LEU A 302 -5.44 13.29 -28.98
N PHE A 303 -5.20 12.43 -28.00
CA PHE A 303 -6.23 11.57 -27.43
C PHE A 303 -7.41 12.38 -26.88
N SER A 304 -7.12 13.45 -26.13
CA SER A 304 -8.13 14.38 -25.62
C SER A 304 -8.96 15.01 -26.75
N VAL A 305 -8.31 15.52 -27.80
CA VAL A 305 -9.01 16.10 -28.96
C VAL A 305 -9.89 15.06 -29.68
N VAL A 306 -9.38 13.83 -29.87
CA VAL A 306 -10.15 12.75 -30.51
C VAL A 306 -11.36 12.37 -29.65
N CYS A 307 -11.20 12.19 -28.34
CA CYS A 307 -12.30 11.89 -27.45
C CYS A 307 -13.38 12.98 -27.48
N ASN A 308 -13.01 14.25 -27.38
CA ASN A 308 -13.96 15.35 -27.47
C ASN A 308 -14.62 15.43 -28.86
N GLY A 309 -13.87 15.14 -29.92
CA GLY A 309 -14.41 15.06 -31.29
C GLY A 309 -15.41 13.92 -31.47
N LEU A 310 -15.27 12.81 -30.75
CA LEU A 310 -16.26 11.72 -30.76
C LEU A 310 -17.55 12.11 -30.03
N PHE A 311 -17.45 12.87 -28.93
CA PHE A 311 -18.62 13.41 -28.22
C PHE A 311 -19.46 14.36 -29.10
N TYR A 312 -18.84 15.03 -30.08
CA TYR A 312 -19.55 15.87 -31.05
C TYR A 312 -20.61 15.11 -31.87
N PHE A 313 -20.45 13.80 -32.07
CA PHE A 313 -21.39 13.00 -32.86
C PHE A 313 -22.57 12.47 -32.03
N GLN A 314 -22.64 12.76 -30.73
CA GLN A 314 -23.73 12.34 -29.86
C GLN A 314 -24.78 13.46 -29.74
N PRO A 315 -26.07 13.21 -30.01
CA PRO A 315 -27.10 14.23 -29.91
C PRO A 315 -27.32 14.65 -28.46
N HIS A 316 -27.35 15.96 -28.21
CA HIS A 316 -27.65 16.56 -26.91
C HIS A 316 -29.02 17.25 -26.95
N THR A 317 -29.90 16.95 -25.99
CA THR A 317 -31.15 17.68 -25.77
C THR A 317 -30.94 18.67 -24.63
N ILE A 318 -31.15 19.95 -24.89
CA ILE A 318 -31.11 20.99 -23.86
C ILE A 318 -32.48 21.01 -23.17
N GLU A 319 -32.52 20.73 -21.86
CA GLU A 319 -33.73 20.84 -21.04
C GLU A 319 -33.71 22.16 -20.27
N GLU A 320 -34.72 23.00 -20.48
CA GLU A 320 -34.93 24.23 -19.70
C GLU A 320 -35.58 23.84 -18.37
N ILE A 321 -34.81 23.81 -17.28
CA ILE A 321 -35.36 23.63 -15.95
C ILE A 321 -35.75 25.01 -15.42
N ARG A 322 -37.04 25.35 -15.48
CA ARG A 322 -37.57 26.49 -14.73
C ARG A 322 -37.63 26.12 -13.26
N VAL A 323 -36.82 26.77 -12.44
CA VAL A 323 -36.98 26.75 -10.99
C VAL A 323 -38.11 27.72 -10.68
N ASP A 324 -39.32 27.18 -10.45
CA ASP A 324 -40.44 27.99 -9.97
C ASP A 324 -40.08 28.57 -8.58
N GLU A 325 -40.33 29.87 -8.40
CA GLU A 325 -39.87 30.72 -7.29
C GLU A 325 -40.37 30.35 -5.88
N GLU A 326 -41.04 29.21 -5.67
CA GLU A 326 -41.70 28.94 -4.39
C GLU A 326 -40.78 28.40 -3.27
N PHE A 327 -39.46 28.35 -3.47
CA PHE A 327 -38.53 27.78 -2.47
C PHE A 327 -37.21 28.53 -2.26
N VAL A 328 -37.16 29.85 -2.43
CA VAL A 328 -35.99 30.67 -2.02
C VAL A 328 -36.45 31.91 -1.25
N GLU A 329 -36.97 31.71 -0.04
CA GLU A 329 -37.16 32.78 0.94
C GLU A 329 -36.32 32.49 2.20
N SER A 330 -34.99 32.45 2.07
CA SER A 330 -34.08 32.67 3.21
C SER A 330 -32.63 32.97 2.77
N SER A 331 -32.39 34.12 2.15
CA SER A 331 -31.17 34.91 2.39
C SER A 331 -31.28 36.26 1.68
N GLU A 332 -31.46 37.31 2.47
CA GLU A 332 -31.27 38.70 2.03
C GLU A 332 -29.84 38.87 1.50
N TYR A 333 -29.71 38.99 0.18
CA TYR A 333 -29.11 40.11 -0.56
C TYR A 333 -29.09 39.70 -2.04
N GLN A 334 -30.18 39.97 -2.78
CA GLN A 334 -30.23 39.80 -4.23
C GLN A 334 -30.03 41.13 -4.94
N GLU A 335 -28.88 41.25 -5.60
CA GLU A 335 -28.79 41.94 -6.87
C GLU A 335 -29.56 41.09 -7.91
N LYS A 336 -30.55 41.68 -8.57
CA LYS A 336 -31.40 41.01 -9.56
C LYS A 336 -30.56 40.45 -10.71
N SER A 337 -30.40 39.13 -10.77
CA SER A 337 -30.06 38.43 -12.01
C SER A 337 -30.92 37.17 -12.10
N ASN A 338 -31.73 37.07 -13.15
CA ASN A 338 -32.45 35.85 -13.50
C ASN A 338 -31.40 34.79 -13.86
N MET A 339 -31.04 33.92 -12.93
CA MET A 339 -30.14 32.79 -13.20
C MET A 339 -30.96 31.65 -13.82
N ILE A 340 -30.98 31.59 -15.15
CA ILE A 340 -31.45 30.41 -15.88
C ILE A 340 -30.32 29.38 -15.82
N THR A 341 -30.53 28.27 -15.10
CA THR A 341 -29.56 27.18 -15.04
C THR A 341 -29.89 26.18 -16.13
N TYR A 342 -28.99 26.00 -17.09
CA TYR A 342 -29.14 24.98 -18.13
C TYR A 342 -28.36 23.74 -17.72
N GLN A 343 -29.04 22.60 -17.66
CA GLN A 343 -28.40 21.31 -17.40
C GLN A 343 -28.44 20.49 -18.68
N SER A 344 -27.28 20.10 -19.20
CA SER A 344 -27.22 19.11 -20.29
C SER A 344 -27.44 17.73 -19.70
N SER A 345 -28.63 17.14 -19.93
CA SER A 345 -28.88 15.74 -19.58
C SER A 345 -28.40 14.85 -20.72
N TYR A 346 -27.46 13.95 -20.42
CA TYR A 346 -27.16 12.84 -21.32
C TYR A 346 -28.31 11.87 -21.23
N ASN A 347 -28.80 11.40 -22.37
CA ASN A 347 -29.83 10.37 -22.44
C ASN A 347 -29.23 8.99 -22.09
N THR A 348 -28.65 8.86 -20.90
CA THR A 348 -28.32 7.59 -20.27
C THR A 348 -29.38 7.32 -19.22
N LYS A 349 -30.35 6.51 -19.59
CA LYS A 349 -31.38 5.96 -18.71
C LYS A 349 -30.70 5.17 -17.59
N THR A 350 -30.28 5.86 -16.53
CA THR A 350 -29.62 5.29 -15.36
C THR A 350 -30.28 5.90 -14.13
N ILE A 351 -31.06 5.07 -13.46
CA ILE A 351 -31.82 5.40 -12.25
C ILE A 351 -30.81 5.61 -11.12
N LEU A 352 -30.62 6.85 -10.66
CA LEU A 352 -30.03 7.16 -9.36
C LEU A 352 -30.77 8.35 -8.75
N GLU A 353 -31.78 8.05 -7.93
CA GLU A 353 -32.39 8.99 -7.00
C GLU A 353 -31.37 9.31 -5.90
N SER A 354 -31.00 10.58 -5.73
CA SER A 354 -30.34 11.06 -4.51
C SER A 354 -31.16 12.19 -3.91
N ASN A 355 -31.87 11.86 -2.84
CA ASN A 355 -32.55 12.80 -1.95
C ASN A 355 -31.55 13.64 -1.17
N PHE A 356 -31.68 14.97 -1.22
CA PHE A 356 -31.16 15.87 -0.20
C PHE A 356 -32.30 16.77 0.28
N ILE A 357 -32.78 16.50 1.50
CA ILE A 357 -33.61 17.41 2.29
C ILE A 357 -32.67 18.10 3.28
N THR A 358 -32.51 19.41 3.15
CA THR A 358 -31.94 20.29 4.17
C THR A 358 -33.02 20.64 5.20
N SER A 359 -32.76 20.32 6.47
CA SER A 359 -33.54 20.80 7.60
C SER A 359 -32.86 22.03 8.20
N THR A 360 -33.59 23.14 8.31
CA THR A 360 -33.35 24.17 9.33
C THR A 360 -34.69 24.67 9.80
N ASP A 361 -35.00 24.42 11.07
CA ASP A 361 -35.77 25.36 11.88
C ASP A 361 -35.32 25.30 13.33
N ASN A 362 -34.90 26.46 13.81
CA ASN A 362 -34.67 26.77 15.21
C ASN A 362 -35.99 27.29 15.79
N SER A 363 -36.44 26.75 16.92
CA SER A 363 -37.04 27.61 17.95
C SER A 363 -36.83 27.07 19.36
N ASN A 364 -36.42 28.00 20.21
CA ASN A 364 -36.05 27.91 21.60
C ASN A 364 -37.10 27.25 22.50
N TYR A 365 -36.68 26.53 23.54
CA TYR A 365 -37.16 26.77 24.92
C TYR A 365 -36.21 26.17 25.96
N ASN A 366 -35.79 27.02 26.91
CA ASN A 366 -35.03 26.67 28.11
C ASN A 366 -35.86 25.78 29.06
N SER A 367 -35.25 24.76 29.67
CA SER A 367 -34.96 24.70 31.12
C SER A 367 -34.82 23.27 31.68
N ASN A 368 -33.73 23.10 32.45
CA ASN A 368 -33.52 22.30 33.66
C ASN A 368 -33.81 20.78 33.73
N SER A 369 -32.76 20.11 34.22
CA SER A 369 -32.72 19.05 35.25
C SER A 369 -32.36 17.62 34.82
N ASN A 370 -31.18 17.21 35.33
CA ASN A 370 -30.75 15.94 35.90
C ASN A 370 -31.09 14.56 35.29
N ASP A 371 -30.04 13.74 35.32
CA ASP A 371 -29.98 12.28 35.54
C ASP A 371 -29.65 11.34 34.36
N ASN A 372 -28.45 10.74 34.48
CA ASN A 372 -28.07 9.33 34.32
C ASN A 372 -28.39 8.54 33.02
N LYS A 373 -27.30 8.21 32.28
CA LYS A 373 -26.79 6.85 31.86
C LYS A 373 -27.81 5.72 31.48
N PRO A 374 -27.39 4.65 30.75
CA PRO A 374 -26.80 4.50 29.40
C PRO A 374 -27.55 3.40 28.55
N PHE A 375 -26.98 2.99 27.41
CA PHE A 375 -27.12 1.69 26.69
C PHE A 375 -28.21 1.43 25.61
N ASN A 376 -27.68 0.91 24.49
CA ASN A 376 -28.12 -0.12 23.53
C ASN A 376 -29.34 0.00 22.59
N THR A 377 -29.01 -0.17 21.30
CA THR A 377 -29.64 -1.01 20.25
C THR A 377 -30.96 -1.70 20.58
N GLU A 378 -31.99 -1.49 19.74
CA GLU A 378 -32.60 -2.55 18.92
C GLU A 378 -33.73 -2.03 18.00
N TYR A 379 -33.87 -2.77 16.90
CA TYR A 379 -34.83 -2.76 15.80
C TYR A 379 -36.32 -2.58 16.18
N PHE A 380 -37.13 -1.96 15.30
CA PHE A 380 -38.21 -2.60 14.51
C PHE A 380 -39.31 -1.61 13.97
N THR A 381 -39.66 -1.82 12.69
CA THR A 381 -40.98 -1.70 12.00
C THR A 381 -41.75 -0.38 11.78
N ARG A 382 -41.88 -0.04 10.48
CA ARG A 382 -43.12 0.13 9.65
C ARG A 382 -44.49 0.24 10.37
N LYS A 383 -45.26 1.29 10.05
CA LYS A 383 -46.47 1.30 9.14
C LYS A 383 -47.35 2.56 9.35
N TYR A 384 -47.74 3.18 8.23
CA TYR A 384 -49.04 3.79 7.84
C TYR A 384 -49.98 4.45 8.86
N SER A 385 -50.46 5.65 8.51
CA SER A 385 -51.91 6.00 8.41
C SER A 385 -52.05 7.36 7.72
N ASN A 386 -52.66 7.42 6.54
CA ASN A 386 -54.08 7.65 6.21
C ASN A 386 -54.60 9.07 6.48
N SER A 387 -55.01 9.68 5.36
CA SER A 387 -55.95 10.80 5.20
C SER A 387 -57.14 10.76 6.18
N PRO A 388 -57.73 11.94 6.44
CA PRO A 388 -59.16 12.04 6.17
C PRO A 388 -59.56 13.27 5.34
N THR A 389 -60.45 12.96 4.41
CA THR A 389 -61.53 13.72 3.76
C THR A 389 -62.12 14.96 4.42
N ASN A 390 -62.73 15.77 3.53
CA ASN A 390 -63.78 16.79 3.67
C ASN A 390 -63.26 18.22 3.90
N LYS A 391 -63.63 19.22 3.08
CA LYS A 391 -64.90 19.48 2.40
C LYS A 391 -64.71 20.24 1.09
#